data_AF-A0A554XEF3-F1
#
_entry.id   AF-A0A554XEF3-F1
#
_cell.length_a   1.000
_cell.length_b   1.000
_cell.length_c   1.000
_cell.angle_alpha   90.00
_cell.angle_beta   90.00
_cell.angle_gamma   90.00
#
_symmetry.space_group_name_H-M   'P 1'
#
loop_
_entity.id
_entity.type
_entity.pdbx_description
1 polymer ?
#
loop_
_entity_poly.entity_id
_entity_poly.type
_entity_poly.pdbx_seq_one_letter_code
_entity_poly.pdbx_strand_id
1 'polypeptide(L)'
;MRSRLPLPTEPTIAGAFDVFDSQGDANMEEDDNLALWRLCETLTVQEAACLIAGADPAEVDSVENAGFYKADGTFTRYMAAKTAIFRALEADRLKGKILVDTDGFGVPFNNINQSTVEVESLRDWLRQRGVTNGFFFHDAKVPDYMNPEHPRYAPKLAAAVSAWLAAGEVAGRSPKETLKKWLREHAAQFGLTKEDGSPNEQGIEEVAKVANWQFGGAPKTPG
;
A
#
# COMPACT_ATOMS: atom_id res chain seq x y z
N MET A 1 -57.01 -36.44 -39.83
CA MET A 1 -55.63 -36.07 -40.23
C MET A 1 -55.64 -34.68 -40.84
N ARG A 2 -55.32 -33.64 -40.07
CA ARG A 2 -54.88 -32.32 -40.56
C ARG A 2 -53.87 -31.79 -39.53
N SER A 3 -52.64 -31.56 -40.00
CA SER A 3 -51.45 -31.18 -39.22
C SER A 3 -51.61 -29.84 -38.50
N ARG A 4 -51.10 -29.78 -37.27
CA ARG A 4 -50.83 -28.53 -36.55
C ARG A 4 -49.58 -27.87 -37.14
N LEU A 5 -49.70 -26.60 -37.54
CA LEU A 5 -48.56 -25.70 -37.82
C LEU A 5 -48.07 -25.11 -36.49
N PRO A 6 -46.75 -24.95 -36.26
CA PRO A 6 -46.23 -24.28 -35.08
C PRO A 6 -46.28 -22.75 -35.24
N LEU A 7 -46.53 -22.04 -34.14
CA LEU A 7 -46.57 -20.57 -34.07
C LEU A 7 -45.15 -19.97 -34.11
N PRO A 8 -44.99 -18.75 -34.68
CA PRO A 8 -43.72 -18.04 -34.71
C PRO A 8 -43.39 -17.41 -33.35
N THR A 9 -42.13 -17.45 -32.97
CA THR A 9 -41.56 -16.80 -31.77
C THR A 9 -41.34 -15.31 -32.02
N GLU A 10 -41.92 -14.45 -31.19
CA GLU A 10 -41.58 -13.02 -31.13
C GLU A 10 -40.29 -12.79 -30.31
N PRO A 11 -39.43 -11.83 -30.69
CA PRO A 11 -38.32 -11.38 -29.86
C PRO A 11 -38.77 -10.18 -28.99
N THR A 12 -38.47 -10.21 -27.68
CA THR A 12 -38.58 -9.02 -26.82
C THR A 12 -37.18 -8.65 -26.31
N ILE A 13 -36.77 -7.41 -26.56
CA ILE A 13 -35.51 -6.81 -26.12
C ILE A 13 -35.81 -5.73 -25.06
N ALA A 14 -34.93 -5.68 -24.06
CA ALA A 14 -34.57 -4.55 -23.16
C ALA A 14 -35.27 -4.35 -21.80
N GLY A 15 -34.40 -4.12 -20.80
CA GLY A 15 -34.67 -3.58 -19.44
C GLY A 15 -34.04 -4.48 -18.35
N ALA A 16 -32.73 -4.46 -18.06
CA ALA A 16 -32.00 -3.47 -17.26
C ALA A 16 -32.70 -3.10 -15.93
N PHE A 17 -32.09 -3.50 -14.81
CA PHE A 17 -32.41 -3.36 -13.35
C PHE A 17 -32.42 -4.76 -12.72
N ASP A 18 -31.66 -5.17 -11.71
CA ASP A 18 -30.65 -4.55 -10.85
C ASP A 18 -29.66 -5.68 -10.54
N VAL A 19 -28.38 -5.51 -10.89
CA VAL A 19 -27.30 -6.23 -10.21
C VAL A 19 -26.79 -5.23 -9.19
N PHE A 20 -27.38 -5.26 -7.99
CA PHE A 20 -26.74 -4.64 -6.83
C PHE A 20 -25.45 -5.42 -6.59
N ASP A 21 -24.36 -4.82 -7.06
CA ASP A 21 -23.00 -5.22 -6.75
C ASP A 21 -22.79 -5.04 -5.24
N SER A 22 -23.01 -6.11 -4.47
CA SER A 22 -22.78 -6.13 -3.03
C SER A 22 -21.30 -6.35 -2.67
N GLN A 23 -20.37 -6.10 -3.60
CA GLN A 23 -18.93 -6.25 -3.35
C GLN A 23 -18.24 -4.93 -2.97
N GLY A 24 -18.99 -3.81 -2.93
CA GLY A 24 -18.45 -2.48 -2.59
C GLY A 24 -18.27 -2.18 -1.10
N ASP A 25 -19.09 -2.78 -0.22
CA ASP A 25 -19.13 -2.39 1.21
C ASP A 25 -18.23 -3.25 2.11
N ALA A 26 -17.91 -4.49 1.71
CA ALA A 26 -17.12 -5.40 2.55
C ALA A 26 -15.63 -5.00 2.67
N ASN A 27 -15.08 -4.30 1.67
CA ASN A 27 -13.68 -3.86 1.69
C ASN A 27 -13.46 -2.59 2.53
N MET A 28 -14.52 -1.87 2.91
CA MET A 28 -14.40 -0.62 3.70
C MET A 28 -14.37 -0.92 5.21
N GLU A 29 -15.02 -1.99 5.67
CA GLU A 29 -15.04 -2.39 7.09
C GLU A 29 -13.81 -3.19 7.54
N GLU A 30 -13.18 -3.97 6.66
CA GLU A 30 -11.96 -4.75 6.99
C GLU A 30 -10.74 -3.85 7.29
N ASP A 31 -10.61 -2.71 6.61
CA ASP A 31 -9.50 -1.76 6.81
C ASP A 31 -9.66 -0.98 8.13
N ASP A 32 -10.90 -0.70 8.55
CA ASP A 32 -11.22 0.03 9.78
C ASP A 32 -10.87 -0.77 11.05
N ASN A 33 -11.10 -2.08 11.06
CA ASN A 33 -10.74 -2.92 12.21
C ASN A 33 -9.22 -3.04 12.40
N LEU A 34 -8.48 -3.18 11.29
CA LEU A 34 -7.02 -3.15 11.30
C LEU A 34 -6.48 -1.77 11.71
N ALA A 35 -7.15 -0.67 11.34
CA ALA A 35 -6.75 0.67 11.72
C ALA A 35 -6.74 0.88 13.24
N LEU A 36 -7.63 0.25 14.00
CA LEU A 36 -7.68 0.36 15.46
C LEU A 36 -6.44 -0.23 16.14
N TRP A 37 -5.83 -1.27 15.57
CA TRP A 37 -4.57 -1.85 16.08
C TRP A 37 -3.39 -0.87 16.00
N ARG A 38 -3.50 0.19 15.19
CA ARG A 38 -2.49 1.26 15.12
C ARG A 38 -2.46 2.14 16.37
N LEU A 39 -3.51 2.10 17.19
CA LEU A 39 -3.58 2.84 18.45
C LEU A 39 -2.75 2.17 19.56
N CYS A 40 -2.37 0.91 19.39
CA CYS A 40 -1.60 0.17 20.38
C CYS A 40 -0.16 0.73 20.47
N GLU A 41 0.28 1.08 21.68
CA GLU A 41 1.68 1.46 21.96
C GLU A 41 2.57 0.23 22.16
N THR A 42 1.97 -0.87 22.60
CA THR A 42 2.60 -2.17 22.82
C THR A 42 1.74 -3.26 22.21
N LEU A 43 2.38 -4.25 21.60
CA LEU A 43 1.73 -5.43 21.04
C LEU A 43 2.37 -6.68 21.60
N THR A 44 1.64 -7.78 21.65
CA THR A 44 2.26 -9.10 21.83
C THR A 44 3.10 -9.46 20.61
N VAL A 45 4.10 -10.33 20.78
CA VAL A 45 4.91 -10.84 19.66
C VAL A 45 4.02 -11.54 18.64
N GLN A 46 2.96 -12.20 19.10
CA GLN A 46 1.97 -12.87 18.27
C GLN A 46 1.20 -11.87 17.39
N GLU A 47 0.59 -10.84 17.99
CA GLU A 47 -0.13 -9.79 17.26
C GLU A 47 0.79 -9.04 16.28
N ALA A 48 2.00 -8.66 16.74
CA ALA A 48 2.96 -7.97 15.90
C ALA A 48 3.38 -8.81 14.68
N ALA A 49 3.56 -10.13 14.85
CA ALA A 49 3.89 -11.02 13.76
C ALA A 49 2.74 -11.15 12.74
N CYS A 50 1.48 -11.18 13.20
CA CYS A 50 0.30 -11.17 12.30
C CYS A 50 0.29 -9.91 11.44
N LEU A 51 0.47 -8.74 12.07
CA LEU A 51 0.44 -7.46 11.37
C LEU A 51 1.59 -7.32 10.35
N ILE A 52 2.78 -7.85 10.65
CA ILE A 52 3.89 -7.92 9.66
C ILE A 52 3.53 -8.86 8.50
N ALA A 53 2.87 -9.97 8.78
CA ALA A 53 2.47 -10.95 7.77
C ALA A 53 1.28 -10.50 6.90
N GLY A 54 0.60 -9.43 7.30
CA GLY A 54 -0.62 -8.92 6.65
C GLY A 54 -1.88 -9.69 7.06
N ALA A 55 -1.89 -10.26 8.26
CA ALA A 55 -3.04 -10.97 8.83
C ALA A 55 -3.65 -10.19 10.00
N ASP A 56 -4.96 -10.34 10.22
CA ASP A 56 -5.65 -9.81 11.38
C ASP A 56 -5.21 -10.56 12.65
N PRO A 57 -4.73 -9.87 13.71
CA PRO A 57 -4.44 -10.50 14.98
C PRO A 57 -5.62 -11.25 15.61
N ALA A 58 -6.87 -10.86 15.33
CA ALA A 58 -8.06 -11.57 15.80
C ALA A 58 -8.18 -12.98 15.20
N GLU A 59 -7.56 -13.23 14.05
CA GLU A 59 -7.53 -14.54 13.39
C GLU A 59 -6.30 -15.37 13.77
N VAL A 60 -5.54 -14.98 14.80
CA VAL A 60 -4.24 -15.62 15.02
C VAL A 60 -4.33 -17.11 15.35
N ASP A 61 -5.36 -17.54 16.08
CA ASP A 61 -5.60 -18.95 16.34
C ASP A 61 -5.85 -19.71 15.03
N SER A 62 -6.54 -19.07 14.07
CA SER A 62 -6.73 -19.61 12.73
C SER A 62 -5.41 -19.62 11.95
N VAL A 63 -4.53 -18.63 12.09
CA VAL A 63 -3.20 -18.61 11.43
C VAL A 63 -2.29 -19.70 11.99
N GLU A 64 -2.22 -19.89 13.31
CA GLU A 64 -1.40 -20.93 13.94
C GLU A 64 -1.92 -22.33 13.66
N ASN A 65 -3.24 -22.53 13.67
CA ASN A 65 -3.87 -23.82 13.40
C ASN A 65 -4.00 -24.14 11.89
N ALA A 66 -4.02 -23.14 11.01
CA ALA A 66 -4.05 -23.35 9.56
C ALA A 66 -2.70 -23.79 8.98
N GLY A 67 -1.73 -24.15 9.84
CA GLY A 67 -0.46 -24.75 9.47
C GLY A 67 -0.63 -25.70 8.28
N PHE A 68 0.12 -25.40 7.20
CA PHE A 68 0.19 -26.11 5.92
C PHE A 68 -0.94 -25.89 4.88
N TYR A 69 -2.08 -25.28 5.21
CA TYR A 69 -3.23 -25.24 4.27
C TYR A 69 -3.46 -23.90 3.55
N LYS A 70 -2.92 -22.77 4.04
CA LYS A 70 -2.98 -21.51 3.29
C LYS A 70 -1.85 -21.47 2.25
N ALA A 71 -2.20 -21.58 0.97
CA ALA A 71 -1.27 -21.53 -0.16
C ALA A 71 -0.67 -20.13 -0.44
N ASP A 72 -1.12 -19.10 0.29
CA ASP A 72 -0.73 -17.70 0.15
C ASP A 72 0.61 -17.34 0.84
N GLY A 73 1.22 -18.29 1.55
CA GLY A 73 2.48 -18.09 2.27
C GLY A 73 2.36 -17.21 3.54
N THR A 74 1.15 -16.87 3.97
CA THR A 74 0.90 -16.03 5.16
C THR A 74 1.40 -16.69 6.43
N PHE A 75 1.21 -18.00 6.59
CA PHE A 75 1.78 -18.76 7.71
C PHE A 75 3.31 -18.69 7.77
N THR A 76 3.98 -18.82 6.61
CA THR A 76 5.44 -18.73 6.52
C THR A 76 5.94 -17.34 6.91
N ARG A 77 5.27 -16.29 6.42
CA ARG A 77 5.58 -14.89 6.79
C ARG A 77 5.38 -14.64 8.28
N TYR A 78 4.27 -15.11 8.83
CA TYR A 78 3.97 -15.04 10.26
C TYR A 78 5.04 -15.71 11.10
N MET A 79 5.39 -16.97 10.81
CA MET A 79 6.41 -17.72 11.56
C MET A 79 7.79 -17.07 11.50
N ALA A 80 8.16 -16.56 10.32
CA ALA A 80 9.41 -15.81 10.15
C ALA A 80 9.41 -14.51 10.97
N ALA A 81 8.32 -13.74 10.91
CA ALA A 81 8.17 -12.50 11.67
C ALA A 81 8.20 -12.75 13.18
N LYS A 82 7.41 -13.72 13.67
CA LYS A 82 7.36 -14.13 15.07
C LYS A 82 8.73 -14.52 15.61
N THR A 83 9.43 -15.37 14.88
CA THR A 83 10.80 -15.79 15.24
C THR A 83 11.75 -14.61 15.26
N ALA A 84 11.69 -13.74 14.25
CA ALA A 84 12.60 -12.59 14.14
C ALA A 84 12.38 -11.56 15.27
N ILE A 85 11.13 -11.25 15.60
CA ILE A 85 10.79 -10.35 16.72
C ILE A 85 11.29 -10.95 18.03
N PHE A 86 10.99 -12.22 18.30
CA PHE A 86 11.39 -12.85 19.55
C PHE A 86 12.91 -12.90 19.73
N ARG A 87 13.66 -13.29 18.69
CA ARG A 87 15.13 -13.28 18.74
C ARG A 87 15.70 -11.87 18.91
N ALA A 88 15.03 -10.85 18.40
CA ALA A 88 15.44 -9.47 18.59
C ALA A 88 15.15 -8.95 20.00
N LEU A 89 14.09 -9.43 20.66
CA LEU A 89 13.84 -9.19 22.08
C LEU A 89 14.89 -9.89 22.94
N GLU A 90 15.21 -11.16 22.67
CA GLU A 90 16.27 -11.90 23.41
C GLU A 90 17.65 -11.23 23.28
N ALA A 91 17.89 -10.53 22.17
CA ALA A 91 19.13 -9.83 21.90
C ALA A 91 19.13 -8.36 22.36
N ASP A 92 18.12 -7.91 23.12
CA ASP A 92 17.92 -6.53 23.56
C ASP A 92 17.96 -5.49 22.41
N ARG A 93 17.61 -5.91 21.20
CA ARG A 93 17.53 -5.04 20.01
C ARG A 93 16.15 -4.41 19.85
N LEU A 94 15.16 -4.94 20.56
CA LEU A 94 13.81 -4.42 20.65
C LEU A 94 13.49 -4.13 22.12
N LYS A 95 12.79 -3.04 22.38
CA LYS A 95 12.20 -2.77 23.68
C LYS A 95 10.92 -3.57 23.85
N GLY A 96 10.76 -4.21 24.99
CA GLY A 96 9.62 -5.06 25.27
C GLY A 96 9.80 -5.87 26.55
N LYS A 97 8.86 -6.77 26.81
CA LYS A 97 8.89 -7.65 27.97
C LYS A 97 8.81 -9.09 27.54
N ILE A 98 9.82 -9.88 27.87
CA ILE A 98 9.77 -11.34 27.74
C ILE A 98 8.98 -11.88 28.95
N LEU A 99 7.87 -12.54 28.67
CA LEU A 99 7.13 -13.26 29.71
C LEU A 99 7.67 -14.69 29.83
N VAL A 100 7.83 -15.13 31.07
CA VAL A 100 8.22 -16.49 31.42
C VAL A 100 7.02 -17.15 32.06
N ASP A 101 6.62 -18.29 31.52
CA ASP A 101 5.55 -19.13 32.05
C ASP A 101 6.15 -20.45 32.56
N THR A 102 5.36 -21.24 33.25
CA THR A 102 5.78 -22.51 33.83
C THR A 102 4.90 -23.64 33.29
N ASP A 103 5.53 -24.70 32.78
CA ASP A 103 4.78 -25.84 32.25
C ASP A 103 4.13 -26.67 33.37
N GLY A 104 3.37 -27.71 32.98
CA GLY A 104 2.73 -28.63 33.93
C GLY A 104 3.69 -29.42 34.82
N PHE A 105 5.00 -29.36 34.55
CA PHE A 105 6.06 -30.01 35.31
C PHE A 105 6.88 -29.02 36.16
N GLY A 106 6.52 -27.73 36.19
CA GLY A 106 7.25 -26.73 36.96
C GLY A 106 8.48 -26.17 36.24
N VAL A 107 8.67 -26.46 34.95
CA VAL A 107 9.83 -25.99 34.18
C VAL A 107 9.49 -24.63 33.56
N PRO A 108 10.31 -23.58 33.82
CA PRO A 108 10.09 -22.27 33.23
C PRO A 108 10.43 -22.28 31.74
N PHE A 109 9.60 -21.62 30.93
CA PHE A 109 9.84 -21.40 29.50
C PHE A 109 9.41 -19.99 29.09
N ASN A 110 10.08 -19.44 28.07
CA ASN A 110 9.71 -18.12 27.53
C ASN A 110 8.39 -18.26 26.76
N ASN A 111 7.35 -17.57 27.23
CA ASN A 111 6.08 -17.50 26.54
C ASN A 111 6.20 -16.48 25.41
N ILE A 112 6.61 -16.96 24.24
CA ILE A 112 6.79 -16.14 23.04
C ILE A 112 5.49 -15.42 22.71
N ASN A 113 4.35 -16.11 22.79
CA ASN A 113 3.06 -15.59 22.36
C ASN A 113 2.60 -14.40 23.19
N GLN A 114 2.81 -14.44 24.50
CA GLN A 114 2.39 -13.37 25.41
C GLN A 114 3.48 -12.34 25.72
N SER A 115 4.72 -12.59 25.28
CA SER A 115 5.78 -11.57 25.35
C SER A 115 5.37 -10.34 24.54
N THR A 116 5.75 -9.15 24.99
CA THR A 116 5.33 -7.89 24.39
C THR A 116 6.49 -7.11 23.81
N VAL A 117 6.19 -6.27 22.81
CA VAL A 117 7.13 -5.38 22.12
C VAL A 117 6.53 -3.97 22.02
N GLU A 118 7.35 -2.95 22.20
CA GLU A 118 6.97 -1.55 21.96
C GLU A 118 6.88 -1.28 20.45
N VAL A 119 5.78 -0.68 20.01
CA VAL A 119 5.50 -0.46 18.58
C VAL A 119 6.52 0.48 17.93
N GLU A 120 6.91 1.57 18.60
CA GLU A 120 7.93 2.48 18.08
C GLU A 120 9.31 1.81 17.95
N SER A 121 9.69 1.01 18.94
CA SER A 121 10.94 0.22 18.86
C SER A 121 10.90 -0.78 17.71
N LEU A 122 9.75 -1.42 17.47
CA LEU A 122 9.56 -2.34 16.36
C LEU A 122 9.65 -1.64 15.01
N ARG A 123 9.02 -0.46 14.86
CA ARG A 123 9.06 0.36 13.64
C ARG A 123 10.49 0.75 13.28
N ASP A 124 11.25 1.26 14.23
CA ASP A 124 12.64 1.66 13.99
C ASP A 124 13.53 0.47 13.63
N TRP A 125 13.33 -0.66 14.30
CA TRP A 125 14.05 -1.90 14.02
C TRP A 125 13.75 -2.47 12.63
N LEU A 126 12.51 -2.35 12.16
CA LEU A 126 12.08 -2.70 10.80
C LEU A 126 12.71 -1.76 9.75
N ARG A 127 12.69 -0.44 9.98
CA ARG A 127 13.32 0.56 9.09
C ARG A 127 14.81 0.30 8.91
N GLN A 128 15.52 -0.01 10.00
CA GLN A 128 16.96 -0.34 9.97
C GLN A 128 17.28 -1.57 9.11
N ARG A 129 16.28 -2.41 8.81
CA ARG A 129 16.39 -3.61 7.96
C ARG A 129 15.83 -3.40 6.56
N GLY A 130 15.47 -2.16 6.21
CA GLY A 130 14.92 -1.82 4.89
C GLY A 130 13.43 -2.14 4.73
N VAL A 131 12.75 -2.64 5.78
CA VAL A 131 11.30 -2.83 5.75
C VAL A 131 10.64 -1.48 6.06
N THR A 132 9.97 -0.91 5.07
CA THR A 132 9.43 0.47 5.13
C THR A 132 8.00 0.59 4.61
N ASN A 133 7.33 -0.55 4.37
CA ASN A 133 5.97 -0.66 3.87
C ASN A 133 5.15 -1.65 4.71
N GLY A 134 3.83 -1.68 4.51
CA GLY A 134 2.90 -2.57 5.24
C GLY A 134 2.39 -1.94 6.55
N PHE A 135 1.71 -2.72 7.39
CA PHE A 135 0.91 -2.21 8.51
C PHE A 135 1.58 -1.10 9.36
N PHE A 136 2.83 -1.31 9.76
CA PHE A 136 3.58 -0.40 10.65
C PHE A 136 4.08 0.89 10.00
N PHE A 137 3.99 0.97 8.67
CA PHE A 137 4.38 2.11 7.88
C PHE A 137 3.16 2.55 7.09
N HIS A 138 2.60 3.69 7.45
CA HIS A 138 1.64 4.31 6.54
C HIS A 138 2.34 4.45 5.20
N ASP A 139 1.76 3.90 4.13
CA ASP A 139 1.87 4.55 2.83
C ASP A 139 1.52 5.99 3.13
N ALA A 140 2.54 6.86 3.06
CA ALA A 140 2.46 8.22 3.57
C ALA A 140 1.12 8.80 3.11
N LYS A 141 0.23 9.11 4.07
CA LYS A 141 -1.14 9.60 3.79
C LYS A 141 -1.03 10.48 2.57
N VAL A 142 -1.63 10.04 1.45
CA VAL A 142 -1.51 10.73 0.16
C VAL A 142 -1.70 12.20 0.48
N PRO A 143 -0.66 13.04 0.34
CA PRO A 143 -0.72 14.38 0.91
C PRO A 143 -1.96 15.08 0.37
N ASP A 144 -2.64 15.92 1.15
CA ASP A 144 -3.94 16.49 0.74
C ASP A 144 -3.87 17.19 -0.64
N TYR A 145 -2.67 17.69 -1.02
CA TYR A 145 -2.41 18.29 -2.35
C TYR A 145 -2.34 17.29 -3.52
N MET A 146 -2.24 15.99 -3.26
CA MET A 146 -2.29 14.89 -4.22
C MET A 146 -3.67 14.21 -4.27
N ASN A 147 -4.62 14.58 -3.40
CA ASN A 147 -5.97 14.02 -3.40
C ASN A 147 -6.89 14.78 -4.38
N PRO A 148 -7.39 14.15 -5.47
CA PRO A 148 -8.26 14.78 -6.45
C PRO A 148 -9.59 15.31 -5.91
N GLU A 149 -10.09 14.74 -4.81
CA GLU A 149 -11.36 15.12 -4.18
C GLU A 149 -11.22 16.29 -3.20
N HIS A 150 -9.99 16.69 -2.88
CA HIS A 150 -9.76 17.77 -1.94
C HIS A 150 -10.23 19.12 -2.55
N PRO A 151 -10.95 19.99 -1.81
CA PRO A 151 -11.50 21.25 -2.35
C PRO A 151 -10.46 22.22 -2.93
N ARG A 152 -9.19 22.05 -2.53
CA ARG A 152 -8.05 22.85 -3.02
C ARG A 152 -7.11 22.04 -3.90
N TYR A 153 -7.57 20.91 -4.44
CA TYR A 153 -6.78 20.09 -5.35
C TYR A 153 -6.38 20.91 -6.59
N ALA A 154 -5.11 20.81 -6.95
CA ALA A 154 -4.55 21.48 -8.11
C ALA A 154 -3.84 20.43 -8.99
N PRO A 155 -4.44 20.01 -10.12
CA PRO A 155 -3.87 18.96 -10.97
C PRO A 155 -2.44 19.25 -11.44
N LYS A 156 -2.14 20.53 -11.74
CA LYS A 156 -0.78 20.97 -12.13
C LYS A 156 0.25 20.79 -11.01
N LEU A 157 -0.14 21.02 -9.75
CA LEU A 157 0.74 20.82 -8.59
C LEU A 157 1.01 19.34 -8.37
N ALA A 158 -0.04 18.52 -8.40
CA ALA A 158 0.08 17.07 -8.30
C ALA A 158 0.96 16.49 -9.42
N ALA A 159 0.79 16.99 -10.65
CA ALA A 159 1.64 16.62 -11.78
C ALA A 159 3.11 17.01 -11.56
N ALA A 160 3.37 18.22 -11.04
CA ALA A 160 4.73 18.70 -10.76
C ALA A 160 5.44 17.80 -9.75
N VAL A 161 4.78 17.49 -8.63
CA VAL A 161 5.34 16.64 -7.57
C VAL A 161 5.51 15.21 -8.06
N SER A 162 4.52 14.65 -8.75
CA SER A 162 4.61 13.28 -9.30
C SER A 162 5.73 13.14 -10.32
N ALA A 163 5.85 14.11 -11.23
CA ALA A 163 6.93 14.11 -12.21
C ALA A 163 8.30 14.26 -11.55
N TRP A 164 8.41 15.11 -10.51
CA TRP A 164 9.65 15.28 -9.76
C TRP A 164 10.08 14.01 -9.03
N LEU A 165 9.14 13.32 -8.36
CA LEU A 165 9.41 12.05 -7.67
C LEU A 165 9.78 10.93 -8.64
N ALA A 166 9.19 10.91 -9.84
CA ALA A 166 9.44 9.87 -10.84
C ALA A 166 10.69 10.14 -11.71
N ALA A 167 11.12 11.39 -11.82
CA ALA A 167 12.24 11.77 -12.67
C ALA A 167 13.59 11.43 -12.00
N GLY A 168 14.30 10.46 -12.57
CA GLY A 168 15.70 10.20 -12.25
C GLY A 168 16.67 11.03 -13.10
N GLU A 169 17.94 11.08 -12.69
CA GLU A 169 19.00 11.63 -13.53
C GLU A 169 19.30 10.70 -14.71
N VAL A 170 19.21 11.22 -15.94
CA VAL A 170 19.54 10.47 -17.16
C VAL A 170 20.71 11.15 -17.83
N ALA A 171 21.82 10.42 -18.00
CA ALA A 171 23.01 10.93 -18.65
C ALA A 171 22.68 11.48 -20.06
N GLY A 172 23.08 12.72 -20.33
CA GLY A 172 22.85 13.39 -21.60
C GLY A 172 21.47 14.04 -21.77
N ARG A 173 20.60 14.04 -20.75
CA ARG A 173 19.33 14.80 -20.75
C ARG A 173 19.27 15.76 -19.59
N SER A 174 18.68 16.92 -19.82
CA SER A 174 18.37 17.84 -18.72
C SER A 174 17.20 17.29 -17.89
N PRO A 175 17.15 17.54 -16.57
CA PRO A 175 16.00 17.19 -15.74
C PRO A 175 14.69 17.69 -16.31
N LYS A 176 14.69 18.90 -16.90
CA LYS A 176 13.52 19.47 -17.57
C LYS A 176 13.03 18.63 -18.76
N GLU A 177 13.93 18.07 -19.56
CA GLU A 177 13.54 17.18 -20.67
C GLU A 177 12.97 15.86 -20.16
N THR A 178 13.55 15.29 -19.11
CA THR A 178 13.04 14.08 -18.46
C THR A 178 11.64 14.31 -17.89
N LEU A 179 11.43 15.45 -17.20
CA LEU A 179 10.14 15.86 -16.66
C LEU A 179 9.09 16.02 -17.76
N LYS A 180 9.41 16.70 -18.87
CA LYS A 180 8.49 16.84 -20.02
C LYS A 180 8.08 15.49 -20.61
N LYS A 181 9.02 14.55 -20.74
CA LYS A 181 8.73 13.22 -21.27
C LYS A 181 7.72 12.51 -20.37
N TRP A 182 8.00 12.48 -19.06
CA TRP A 182 7.12 11.84 -18.09
C TRP A 182 5.72 12.48 -18.07
N LEU A 183 5.65 13.81 -18.09
CA LEU A 183 4.38 14.55 -18.10
C LEU A 183 3.54 14.31 -19.36
N ARG A 184 4.16 14.10 -20.54
CA ARG A 184 3.42 13.72 -21.76
C ARG A 184 2.80 12.34 -21.64
N GLU A 185 3.55 11.39 -21.08
CA GLU A 185 3.09 10.01 -20.87
C GLU A 185 1.93 9.93 -19.87
N HIS A 186 1.84 10.89 -18.93
CA HIS A 186 0.82 10.94 -17.87
C HIS A 186 -0.14 12.12 -18.04
N ALA A 187 -0.19 12.75 -19.21
CA ALA A 187 -0.91 14.02 -19.41
C ALA A 187 -2.41 13.91 -19.09
N ALA A 188 -3.05 12.82 -19.51
CA ALA A 188 -4.47 12.58 -19.30
C ALA A 188 -4.84 12.50 -17.81
N GLN A 189 -3.99 11.88 -16.98
CA GLN A 189 -4.22 11.71 -15.54
C GLN A 189 -4.33 13.05 -14.79
N PHE A 190 -3.60 14.07 -15.26
CA PHE A 190 -3.54 15.37 -14.60
C PHE A 190 -4.33 16.46 -15.33
N GLY A 191 -5.19 16.08 -16.29
CA GLY A 191 -5.93 17.04 -17.11
C GLY A 191 -5.01 17.95 -17.94
N LEU A 192 -3.81 17.48 -18.28
CA LEU A 192 -2.85 18.17 -19.15
C LEU A 192 -3.04 17.78 -20.62
N THR A 193 -4.27 17.53 -21.03
CA THR A 193 -4.67 17.28 -22.42
C THR A 193 -5.57 18.40 -22.93
N LYS A 194 -5.60 18.58 -24.24
CA LYS A 194 -6.55 19.46 -24.92
C LYS A 194 -7.87 18.72 -25.14
N GLU A 195 -8.86 19.42 -25.68
CA GLU A 195 -10.19 18.87 -26.02
C GLU A 195 -10.13 17.70 -27.01
N ASP A 196 -9.11 17.67 -27.88
CA ASP A 196 -8.87 16.59 -28.85
C ASP A 196 -8.13 15.38 -28.24
N GLY A 197 -7.85 15.40 -26.94
CA GLY A 197 -7.08 14.36 -26.23
C GLY A 197 -5.57 14.45 -26.42
N SER A 198 -5.05 15.39 -27.23
CA SER A 198 -3.61 15.57 -27.41
C SER A 198 -2.97 16.26 -26.19
N PRO A 199 -1.68 16.02 -25.90
CA PRO A 199 -1.00 16.68 -24.79
C PRO A 199 -1.01 18.22 -24.89
N ASN A 200 -1.31 18.89 -23.79
CA ASN A 200 -1.19 20.34 -23.66
C ASN A 200 0.28 20.72 -23.42
N GLU A 201 1.03 20.86 -24.51
CA GLU A 201 2.47 21.18 -24.49
C GLU A 201 2.80 22.44 -23.69
N GLN A 202 1.93 23.46 -23.69
CA GLN A 202 2.16 24.67 -22.89
C GLN A 202 2.00 24.39 -21.39
N GLY A 203 0.96 23.65 -20.99
CA GLY A 203 0.77 23.23 -19.60
C GLY A 203 1.92 22.34 -19.10
N ILE A 204 2.39 21.42 -19.95
CA ILE A 204 3.52 20.56 -19.65
C ILE A 204 4.82 21.37 -19.50
N GLU A 205 5.06 22.35 -20.37
CA GLU A 205 6.21 23.25 -20.26
C GLU A 205 6.22 24.02 -18.93
N GLU A 206 5.07 24.55 -18.51
CA GLU A 206 4.94 25.28 -17.25
C GLU A 206 5.23 24.39 -16.03
N VAL A 207 4.61 23.20 -15.99
CA VAL A 207 4.81 22.24 -14.90
C VAL A 207 6.27 21.79 -14.84
N ALA A 208 6.88 21.47 -15.99
CA ALA A 208 8.28 21.07 -16.06
C ALA A 208 9.24 22.19 -15.62
N LYS A 209 8.90 23.47 -15.83
CA LYS A 209 9.70 24.60 -15.31
C LYS A 209 9.66 24.67 -13.79
N VAL A 210 8.50 24.46 -13.18
CA VAL A 210 8.32 24.50 -11.71
C VAL A 210 9.03 23.32 -11.04
N ALA A 211 8.93 22.13 -11.62
CA ALA A 211 9.53 20.90 -11.07
C ALA A 211 11.04 20.75 -11.35
N ASN A 212 11.64 21.59 -12.20
CA ASN A 212 13.04 21.47 -12.56
C ASN A 212 13.98 21.87 -11.40
N TRP A 213 14.69 20.90 -10.83
CA TRP A 213 15.64 21.11 -9.72
C TRP A 213 17.01 21.63 -10.16
N GLN A 214 17.30 21.67 -11.47
CA GLN A 214 18.55 22.23 -11.97
C GLN A 214 18.41 23.76 -12.14
N PHE A 215 19.18 24.52 -11.37
CA PHE A 215 19.29 25.97 -11.52
C PHE A 215 19.76 26.33 -12.93
N GLY A 216 19.06 27.27 -13.57
CA GLY A 216 19.30 27.68 -14.95
C GLY A 216 20.68 28.30 -15.15
N GLY A 217 21.59 27.52 -15.73
CA GLY A 217 22.84 27.94 -16.33
C GLY A 217 23.14 26.99 -17.49
N ALA A 218 23.72 27.51 -18.58
CA ALA A 218 24.03 26.72 -19.78
C ALA A 218 24.75 25.40 -19.41
N PRO A 219 24.44 24.28 -20.09
CA PRO A 219 25.13 23.01 -19.87
C PRO A 219 26.64 23.22 -19.96
N LYS A 220 27.39 22.68 -19.00
CA LYS A 220 28.86 22.73 -19.03
C LYS A 220 29.33 22.07 -20.31
N THR A 221 29.85 22.88 -21.24
CA THR A 221 30.53 22.38 -22.42
C THR A 221 31.69 21.49 -21.97
N PRO A 222 31.85 20.27 -22.51
CA PRO A 222 33.04 19.48 -22.27
C PRO A 222 34.24 20.23 -22.84
N GLY A 223 35.21 20.55 -21.98
CA GLY A 223 36.57 20.92 -22.38
C GLY A 223 37.45 19.68 -22.48
#